data_AF-A0A835LBI8-F1
#
_entry.id   AF-A0A835LBI8-F1
#
_cell.length_a   1.000
_cell.length_b   1.000
_cell.length_c   1.000
_cell.angle_alpha   90.00
_cell.angle_beta   90.00
_cell.angle_gamma   90.00
#
_symmetry.space_group_name_H-M   'P 1'
#
loop_
_entity.id
_entity.type
_entity.pdbx_description
1 polymer ?
#
loop_
_entity_poly.entity_id
_entity_poly.type
_entity_poly.pdbx_seq_one_letter_code
_entity_poly.pdbx_strand_id
1 'polypeptide(L)'
;MGASFIPITVFTVLWGIVGIVCPFFAPKGPNRGIIQVVLMLTAATCWLFWLCAYMAQMNPLIGPRLDNETLIWMAHTWFKQPLMPVKGQQNREVKLAESSTFP
;
A
#
# COMPACT_ATOMS: atom_id res chain seq x y z
N MET A 1 -0.06 16.86 -4.06
CA MET A 1 -0.99 17.04 -2.92
C MET A 1 -1.94 15.86 -2.93
N GLY A 2 -1.61 14.78 -2.22
CA GLY A 2 -2.21 13.44 -2.37
C GLY A 2 -3.62 13.26 -1.79
N ALA A 3 -4.31 14.35 -1.47
CA ALA A 3 -5.70 14.30 -1.01
C ALA A 3 -6.63 14.16 -2.23
N SER A 4 -6.64 12.97 -2.83
CA SER A 4 -7.72 12.62 -3.74
C SER A 4 -8.99 12.52 -2.90
N PHE A 5 -9.93 13.45 -3.10
CA PHE A 5 -11.21 13.42 -2.39
C PHE A 5 -12.00 12.13 -2.69
N ILE A 6 -11.78 11.57 -3.89
CA ILE A 6 -12.43 10.36 -4.42
C ILE A 6 -12.36 9.17 -3.45
N PRO A 7 -11.17 8.66 -3.04
CA PRO A 7 -11.09 7.53 -2.11
C PRO A 7 -11.77 7.83 -0.76
N ILE A 8 -11.62 9.04 -0.23
CA ILE A 8 -12.24 9.42 1.05
C ILE A 8 -13.76 9.30 0.96
N THR A 9 -14.37 9.84 -0.10
CA THR A 9 -15.83 9.78 -0.31
C THR A 9 -16.32 8.35 -0.55
N VAL A 10 -15.61 7.55 -1.33
CA VAL A 10 -16.03 6.17 -1.62
C VAL A 10 -15.99 5.29 -0.36
N PHE A 11 -14.90 5.35 0.42
CA PHE A 11 -14.76 4.52 1.61
C PHE A 11 -15.68 4.97 2.77
N THR A 12 -15.94 6.28 2.91
CA THR A 12 -16.92 6.79 3.88
C THR A 12 -18.34 6.34 3.56
N VAL A 13 -18.75 6.42 2.29
CA VAL A 13 -20.09 5.97 1.87
C VAL A 13 -20.21 4.45 1.99
N LEU A 14 -19.21 3.68 1.56
CA LEU A 14 -19.24 2.21 1.63
C LEU A 14 -19.38 1.74 3.09
N TRP A 15 -18.52 2.20 3.99
CA TRP A 15 -18.57 1.79 5.40
C TRP A 15 -19.74 2.41 6.15
N GLY A 16 -20.19 3.61 5.78
CA GLY A 16 -21.42 4.21 6.29
C GLY A 16 -22.66 3.38 5.94
N ILE A 17 -22.74 2.86 4.71
CA ILE A 17 -23.81 1.93 4.30
C ILE A 17 -23.73 0.64 5.11
N VAL A 18 -22.54 0.04 5.27
CA VAL A 18 -22.38 -1.20 6.05
C VAL A 18 -22.76 -0.99 7.52
N GLY A 19 -22.31 0.12 8.12
CA GLY A 19 -22.61 0.46 9.51
C GLY A 19 -24.08 0.79 9.74
N ILE A 20 -24.75 1.46 8.80
CA ILE A 20 -26.13 1.93 9.01
C ILE A 20 -27.16 0.93 8.46
N VAL A 21 -26.98 0.42 7.24
CA VAL A 21 -27.99 -0.40 6.54
C VAL A 21 -27.99 -1.84 7.03
N CYS A 22 -26.83 -2.48 7.26
CA CYS A 22 -26.79 -3.88 7.67
C CYS A 22 -27.46 -4.14 9.04
N PRO A 23 -27.35 -3.26 10.05
CA PRO A 23 -28.06 -3.45 11.33
C PRO A 23 -29.59 -3.40 11.25
N PHE A 24 -30.17 -2.76 10.21
CA PHE A 24 -31.62 -2.80 9.97
C PHE A 24 -32.07 -4.16 9.42
N PHE A 25 -31.24 -4.81 8.60
CA PHE A 25 -31.51 -6.13 8.05
C PHE A 25 -31.15 -7.29 9.01
N ALA A 26 -30.64 -6.99 10.21
CA ALA A 26 -30.28 -8.02 11.18
C ALA A 26 -31.51 -8.89 11.56
N PRO A 27 -31.41 -10.23 11.42
CA PRO A 27 -32.52 -11.15 11.63
C PRO A 27 -33.05 -11.08 13.07
N LYS A 28 -34.37 -11.21 13.21
CA LYS A 28 -35.05 -11.13 14.51
C LYS A 28 -34.78 -12.42 15.30
N GLY A 29 -33.81 -12.38 16.21
CA GLY A 29 -33.47 -13.47 17.12
C GLY A 29 -33.01 -12.97 18.50
N PRO A 30 -32.79 -13.87 19.47
CA PRO A 30 -32.37 -13.50 20.84
C PRO A 30 -31.09 -12.66 20.87
N ASN A 31 -30.19 -12.90 19.91
CA ASN A 31 -28.87 -12.28 19.82
C ASN A 31 -28.85 -11.03 18.91
N ARG A 32 -30.01 -10.47 18.56
CA ARG A 32 -30.11 -9.36 17.59
C ARG A 32 -29.29 -8.14 18.00
N GLY A 33 -29.31 -7.78 19.29
CA GLY A 33 -28.54 -6.63 19.80
C GLY A 33 -27.03 -6.82 19.63
N ILE A 34 -26.51 -8.02 19.91
CA ILE A 34 -25.09 -8.33 19.77
C ILE A 34 -24.68 -8.24 18.29
N ILE A 35 -25.48 -8.79 17.38
CA ILE A 35 -25.21 -8.75 15.93
C ILE A 35 -25.20 -7.29 15.43
N GLN A 36 -26.13 -6.45 15.88
CA GLN A 36 -26.16 -5.04 15.51
C GLN A 36 -24.92 -4.28 16.00
N VAL A 37 -24.52 -4.49 17.26
CA VAL A 37 -23.35 -3.82 17.84
C VAL A 37 -22.05 -4.30 17.20
N VAL A 38 -21.91 -5.60 16.92
CA VAL A 38 -20.72 -6.14 16.23
C VAL A 38 -20.61 -5.56 14.82
N LEU A 39 -21.70 -5.49 14.06
CA LEU A 39 -21.69 -4.88 12.72
C LEU A 39 -21.33 -3.38 12.75
N MET A 40 -21.90 -2.64 13.70
CA MET A 40 -21.59 -1.21 13.90
C MET A 40 -20.13 -0.99 14.31
N LEU A 41 -19.61 -1.78 15.27
CA LEU A 41 -18.23 -1.69 15.73
C LEU A 41 -17.24 -2.06 14.64
N THR A 42 -17.48 -3.14 13.89
CA THR A 42 -16.61 -3.53 12.77
C THR A 42 -16.59 -2.46 11.69
N ALA A 43 -17.73 -1.89 11.33
CA ALA A 43 -17.77 -0.82 10.34
C ALA A 43 -16.98 0.42 10.81
N ALA A 44 -17.13 0.81 12.08
CA ALA A 44 -16.40 1.94 12.65
C ALA A 44 -14.89 1.69 12.74
N THR A 45 -14.45 0.52 13.21
CA THR A 45 -13.03 0.21 13.37
C THR A 45 -12.32 0.04 12.04
N CYS A 46 -12.96 -0.62 11.05
CA CYS A 46 -12.41 -0.74 9.71
C CYS A 46 -12.33 0.61 8.99
N TRP A 47 -13.32 1.50 9.18
CA TRP A 47 -13.27 2.85 8.62
C TRP A 47 -12.17 3.70 9.25
N LEU A 48 -12.04 3.69 10.59
CA LEU A 48 -10.98 4.42 11.30
C LEU A 48 -9.58 3.90 10.93
N PHE A 49 -9.39 2.58 10.88
CA PHE A 49 -8.12 1.98 10.49
C PHE A 49 -7.70 2.42 9.08
N TRP A 50 -8.63 2.36 8.12
CA TRP A 50 -8.38 2.82 6.75
C TRP A 50 -8.03 4.30 6.70
N LEU A 51 -8.80 5.16 7.40
CA LEU A 51 -8.58 6.60 7.42
C LEU A 51 -7.20 6.95 7.99
N CYS A 52 -6.81 6.30 9.09
CA CYS A 52 -5.49 6.48 9.69
C CYS A 52 -4.36 6.08 8.72
N ALA A 53 -4.48 4.94 8.04
CA ALA A 53 -3.49 4.49 7.06
C ALA A 53 -3.40 5.44 5.86
N TYR A 54 -4.53 5.98 5.42
CA TYR A 54 -4.59 6.97 4.34
C TYR A 54 -3.93 8.29 4.78
N MET A 55 -4.23 8.80 5.97
CA MET A 55 -3.66 10.03 6.50
C MET A 55 -2.14 9.93 6.69
N ALA A 56 -1.65 8.78 7.15
CA ALA A 56 -0.21 8.55 7.34
C ALA A 56 0.60 8.72 6.04
N GLN A 57 -0.03 8.53 4.87
CA GLN A 57 0.62 8.63 3.56
C GLN A 57 0.48 10.01 2.90
N MET A 58 -0.32 10.94 3.45
CA MET A 58 -0.56 12.25 2.81
C MET A 58 0.63 13.21 2.94
N ASN A 59 1.48 13.05 3.94
CA ASN A 59 2.70 13.82 4.13
C ASN A 59 3.89 12.91 4.50
N PRO A 60 4.39 12.10 3.55
CA PRO A 60 5.48 11.17 3.83
C PRO A 60 6.78 11.96 4.00
N LEU A 61 7.35 11.93 5.21
CA LEU A 61 8.63 12.57 5.55
C LEU A 61 9.85 11.74 5.11
N ILE A 62 9.65 10.45 4.84
CA ILE A 62 10.68 9.50 4.41
C ILE A 62 10.19 8.77 3.17
N GLY A 63 11.00 8.84 2.11
CA GLY A 63 10.82 8.04 0.91
C GLY A 63 11.48 6.66 1.03
N PRO A 64 11.01 5.66 0.26
CA PRO A 64 11.59 4.32 0.26
C PRO A 64 13.05 4.36 -0.23
N ARG A 65 13.95 3.68 0.49
CA ARG A 65 15.36 3.53 0.11
C ARG A 65 15.53 2.21 -0.63
N LEU A 66 15.73 2.27 -1.94
CA LEU A 66 15.93 1.10 -2.78
C LEU A 66 17.38 1.03 -3.29
N ASP A 67 17.89 -0.19 -3.43
CA ASP A 67 19.16 -0.45 -4.08
C ASP A 67 19.09 -0.17 -5.58
N ASN A 68 20.22 0.21 -6.17
CA ASN A 68 20.30 0.64 -7.56
C ASN A 68 19.87 -0.46 -8.54
N GLU A 69 20.15 -1.73 -8.23
CA GLU A 69 19.73 -2.86 -9.05
C GLU A 69 18.20 -2.93 -9.13
N THR A 70 17.53 -2.89 -7.97
CA THR A 70 16.06 -2.93 -7.88
C THR A 70 15.42 -1.72 -8.56
N LEU A 71 16.05 -0.54 -8.46
CA LEU A 71 15.57 0.68 -9.10
C LEU A 71 15.54 0.55 -10.64
N ILE A 72 16.57 -0.05 -11.23
CA ILE A 72 16.67 -0.26 -12.68
C ILE A 72 15.61 -1.27 -13.16
N TRP A 73 15.40 -2.35 -12.41
CA TRP A 73 14.35 -3.33 -12.71
C TRP A 73 12.94 -2.71 -12.62
N MET A 74 12.70 -1.87 -11.62
CA MET A 74 11.43 -1.14 -11.50
C MET A 74 11.26 -0.14 -12.65
N ALA A 75 12.29 0.62 -13.02
CA ALA A 75 12.24 1.56 -14.13
C ALA A 75 11.90 0.87 -15.46
N HIS A 76 12.51 -0.28 -15.72
CA HIS A 76 12.21 -1.08 -16.91
C HIS A 76 10.78 -1.63 -16.91
N THR A 77 10.33 -2.19 -15.79
CA THR A 77 9.01 -2.86 -15.71
C THR A 77 7.85 -1.86 -15.78
N TRP A 78 7.95 -0.77 -15.04
CA TRP A 78 6.87 0.20 -14.86
C TRP A 78 6.89 1.31 -15.92
N PHE A 79 8.06 1.66 -16.46
CA PHE A 79 8.23 2.78 -17.40
C PHE A 79 8.82 2.38 -18.76
N LYS A 80 9.04 1.08 -19.03
CA LYS A 80 9.65 0.57 -20.29
C LYS A 80 10.94 1.29 -20.68
N GLN A 81 11.73 1.72 -19.71
CA GLN A 81 13.01 2.40 -19.97
C GLN A 81 14.08 1.39 -20.40
N PRO A 82 14.97 1.74 -21.35
CA PRO A 82 16.07 0.88 -21.73
C PRO A 82 17.01 0.64 -20.54
N LEU A 83 17.45 -0.61 -20.36
CA LEU A 83 18.28 -1.03 -19.24
C LEU A 83 19.63 -0.29 -19.27
N MET A 84 19.86 0.54 -18.27
CA MET A 84 21.18 1.15 -18.07
C MET A 84 22.12 0.12 -17.41
N PRO A 85 23.38 0.02 -17.84
CA PRO A 85 24.34 -0.91 -17.27
C PRO A 85 24.61 -0.55 -15.79
N VAL A 86 24.51 -1.54 -14.91
CA VAL A 86 24.64 -1.30 -13.47
C VAL A 86 26.11 -1.16 -13.11
N LYS A 87 26.50 0.01 -12.56
CA LYS A 87 27.88 0.29 -12.12
C LYS A 87 28.45 -0.74 -11.14
N GLY A 88 27.59 -1.39 -10.33
CA GLY A 88 27.99 -2.40 -9.34
C GLY A 88 28.38 -3.76 -9.94
N GLN A 89 27.78 -4.16 -11.06
CA GLN A 89 28.18 -5.35 -11.83
C GLN A 89 29.43 -5.05 -12.65
N GLN A 90 29.53 -3.89 -13.30
CA GLN A 90 30.74 -3.47 -14.02
C GLN A 90 31.99 -3.52 -13.13
N ASN A 91 31.91 -3.00 -11.89
CA ASN A 91 33.03 -3.02 -10.97
C ASN A 91 33.40 -4.44 -10.49
N ARG A 92 32.44 -5.38 -10.41
CA ARG A 92 32.73 -6.78 -10.07
C ARG A 92 33.36 -7.53 -11.24
N GLU A 93 32.83 -7.35 -12.44
CA GLU A 93 33.37 -7.90 -13.68
C GLU A 93 34.81 -7.39 -13.91
N VAL A 94 35.05 -6.09 -13.72
CA VAL A 94 36.40 -5.50 -13.79
C VAL A 94 37.31 -6.06 -12.70
N LYS A 95 36.83 -6.25 -11.46
CA LYS A 95 37.64 -6.84 -10.38
C LYS A 95 37.96 -8.33 -10.62
N LEU A 96 37.03 -9.06 -11.24
CA LEU A 96 37.20 -10.48 -11.62
C LEU A 96 38.15 -10.60 -12.82
N ALA A 97 38.08 -9.67 -13.78
CA ALA A 97 39.02 -9.54 -14.89
C ALA A 97 40.44 -9.15 -14.42
N GLU A 98 40.55 -8.23 -13.46
CA GLU A 98 41.83 -7.81 -12.88
C GLU A 98 42.46 -8.94 -12.04
N SER A 99 41.64 -9.73 -11.34
CA SER A 99 42.06 -10.94 -10.60
C SER A 99 42.50 -12.11 -11.50
N SER A 100 42.10 -12.13 -12.77
CA SER A 100 42.47 -13.20 -13.73
C SER A 100 43.61 -12.79 -14.66
N THR A 101 44.07 -11.54 -14.58
CA THR A 101 45.20 -11.00 -15.37
C THR A 101 46.53 -11.02 -14.60
N PHE A 102 46.54 -11.43 -13.31
CA PHE A 102 47.78 -11.66 -12.57
C PHE A 102 48.14 -13.16 -12.57
N PRO A 103 49.29 -13.57 -13.15
CA PRO A 103 49.82 -14.93 -13.04
C PRO A 103 50.39 -15.24 -11.65
#